data_AF-A0A9W9A7Z9-F1
#
_entry.id   AF-A0A9W9A7Z9-F1
#
_cell.length_a   1.000
_cell.length_b   1.000
_cell.length_c   1.000
_cell.angle_alpha   90.00
_cell.angle_beta   90.00
_cell.angle_gamma   90.00
#
_symmetry.space_group_name_H-M   'P 1'
#
loop_
_entity.id
_entity.type
_entity.pdbx_description
1 polymer ?
#
loop_
_entity_poly.entity_id
_entity_poly.type
_entity_poly.pdbx_seq_one_letter_code
_entity_poly.pdbx_strand_id
1 'polypeptide(L)'
;SMRITRAGKLTNYVKYALESLEKNDKKPIIIHTRPKSQDELVASDAQQESKTAPNVSLSLTTTPRLISVVEIIKREYLKDLEKRRSTRLIGLHQYNEIGSLQDHSGSSFGKETDESRAQRIVTVLRGKNFPKQQQFPYMRITLSTCELPELVKNGATYQKPLMRTMSKAAKKRAKTNQKKA
;
A
#
# COMPACT_ATOMS: atom_id res chain seq x y z
N SER A 1 -0.15 -8.28 4.48
CA SER A 1 0.07 -7.30 3.40
C SER A 1 -0.93 -7.59 2.29
N MET A 2 -1.40 -6.58 1.57
CA MET A 2 -2.42 -6.70 0.52
C MET A 2 -2.02 -5.91 -0.72
N ARG A 3 -1.97 -6.57 -1.88
CA ARG A 3 -1.70 -5.93 -3.17
C ARG A 3 -2.99 -5.51 -3.86
N ILE A 4 -3.06 -4.26 -4.30
CA ILE A 4 -4.17 -3.75 -5.11
C ILE A 4 -3.90 -4.04 -6.58
N THR A 5 -4.82 -4.78 -7.20
CA THR A 5 -4.78 -5.11 -8.63
C THR A 5 -5.98 -4.49 -9.35
N ARG A 6 -5.92 -4.45 -10.69
CA ARG A 6 -7.04 -3.93 -11.51
C ARG A 6 -8.31 -4.79 -11.38
N ALA A 7 -8.15 -6.11 -11.32
CA ALA A 7 -9.26 -7.06 -11.33
C ALA A 7 -9.88 -7.34 -9.95
N GLY A 8 -9.19 -7.04 -8.84
CA GLY A 8 -9.66 -7.40 -7.50
C GLY A 8 -10.84 -6.54 -7.02
N LYS A 9 -11.92 -7.15 -6.54
CA LYS A 9 -13.13 -6.43 -6.06
C LYS A 9 -12.80 -5.58 -4.81
N LEU A 10 -13.22 -4.30 -4.81
CA LEU A 10 -12.99 -3.37 -3.69
C LEU A 10 -13.55 -3.90 -2.37
N THR A 11 -14.75 -4.48 -2.40
CA THR A 11 -15.45 -5.03 -1.24
C THR A 11 -14.62 -6.08 -0.51
N ASN A 12 -13.92 -6.94 -1.25
CA ASN A 12 -13.09 -7.99 -0.68
C ASN A 12 -11.87 -7.41 0.05
N TYR A 13 -11.24 -6.39 -0.54
CA TYR A 13 -10.12 -5.70 0.10
C TYR A 13 -10.52 -5.01 1.39
N VAL A 14 -11.67 -4.33 1.38
CA VAL A 14 -12.21 -3.63 2.55
C VAL A 14 -12.57 -4.64 3.65
N LYS A 15 -13.31 -5.70 3.31
CA LYS A 15 -13.70 -6.75 4.25
C LYS A 15 -12.48 -7.39 4.91
N TYR A 16 -11.51 -7.81 4.11
CA TYR A 16 -10.26 -8.38 4.61
C TYR A 16 -9.53 -7.41 5.55
N ALA A 17 -9.45 -6.13 5.19
CA ALA A 17 -8.76 -5.13 5.99
C ALA A 17 -9.43 -4.90 7.35
N LEU A 18 -10.75 -4.75 7.38
CA LEU A 18 -11.51 -4.57 8.62
C LEU A 18 -11.38 -5.81 9.51
N GLU A 19 -11.54 -7.01 8.98
CA GLU A 19 -11.34 -8.25 9.73
C GLU A 19 -9.91 -8.39 10.28
N SER A 20 -8.91 -7.96 9.51
CA SER A 20 -7.51 -8.01 9.92
C SER A 20 -7.23 -7.08 11.10
N LEU A 21 -7.76 -5.86 11.04
CA LEU A 21 -7.65 -4.85 12.09
C LEU A 21 -8.37 -5.28 13.37
N GLU A 22 -9.55 -5.90 13.25
CA GLU A 22 -10.31 -6.39 14.40
C GLU A 22 -9.67 -7.61 15.08
N LYS A 23 -9.13 -8.55 14.29
CA LYS A 23 -8.48 -9.74 14.85
C LYS A 23 -7.14 -9.43 15.49
N ASN A 24 -6.45 -8.39 15.02
CA ASN A 24 -5.10 -8.06 15.45
C ASN A 24 -4.93 -6.55 15.63
N ASP A 25 -5.47 -6.00 16.71
CA ASP A 25 -5.41 -4.54 16.98
C ASP A 25 -3.99 -3.97 16.87
N LYS A 26 -2.97 -4.73 17.30
CA LYS A 26 -1.57 -4.29 17.29
C LYS A 26 -0.85 -4.45 15.96
N LYS A 27 -1.41 -5.23 15.02
CA LYS A 27 -0.73 -5.55 13.77
C LYS A 27 -1.19 -4.58 12.67
N PRO A 28 -0.29 -3.76 12.12
CA PRO A 28 -0.67 -2.87 11.04
C PRO A 28 -1.00 -3.64 9.76
N ILE A 29 -1.91 -3.09 8.97
CA ILE A 29 -2.20 -3.59 7.63
C ILE A 29 -1.45 -2.75 6.60
N ILE A 30 -0.71 -3.45 5.73
CA ILE A 30 0.05 -2.86 4.64
C ILE A 30 -0.71 -3.10 3.34
N ILE A 31 -0.95 -2.04 2.58
CA ILE A 31 -1.66 -2.06 1.30
C ILE A 31 -0.78 -1.39 0.24
N HIS A 32 -0.51 -2.04 -0.90
CA HIS A 32 0.48 -1.53 -1.87
C HIS A 32 0.15 -1.82 -3.33
N THR A 33 0.86 -1.11 -4.24
CA THR A 33 0.81 -1.29 -5.70
C THR A 33 2.05 -1.95 -6.32
N ARG A 34 2.97 -2.48 -5.50
CA ARG A 34 4.19 -3.17 -6.00
C ARG A 34 3.85 -4.25 -7.06
N PRO A 35 4.62 -4.35 -8.16
CA PRO A 35 4.47 -5.42 -9.14
C PRO A 35 4.77 -6.79 -8.50
N LYS A 36 4.31 -7.88 -9.15
CA LYS A 36 4.75 -9.24 -8.81
C LYS A 36 6.27 -9.31 -9.01
N SER A 37 7.02 -9.88 -8.08
CA SER A 37 8.41 -10.27 -8.34
C SER A 37 8.42 -11.36 -9.41
N GLN A 38 9.50 -11.45 -10.20
CA GLN A 38 9.62 -12.47 -11.24
C GLN A 38 9.53 -13.89 -10.68
N ASP A 39 9.94 -14.11 -9.42
CA ASP A 39 9.79 -15.38 -8.70
C ASP A 39 8.31 -15.80 -8.51
N GLU A 40 7.35 -14.87 -8.50
CA GLU A 40 5.92 -15.16 -8.41
C GLU A 40 5.24 -15.39 -9.78
N LEU A 41 5.95 -15.15 -10.89
CA LEU A 41 5.41 -15.32 -12.26
C LEU A 41 5.51 -16.77 -12.74
N VAL A 42 6.43 -17.57 -12.18
CA VAL A 42 6.66 -18.96 -12.58
C VAL A 42 5.55 -19.92 -12.11
N ALA A 43 4.67 -19.48 -11.20
CA ALA A 43 3.57 -20.28 -10.66
C ALA A 43 2.19 -20.00 -11.32
N SER A 44 2.13 -19.14 -12.33
CA SER A 44 0.89 -18.88 -13.08
C SER A 44 1.19 -18.91 -14.57
N ASP A 45 0.99 -20.11 -15.13
CA ASP A 45 1.26 -20.57 -16.48
C ASP A 45 0.67 -19.68 -17.59
N ALA A 46 1.26 -19.83 -18.78
CA ALA A 46 0.85 -19.37 -20.10
C ALA A 46 -0.47 -18.58 -20.22
N GLN A 47 -0.40 -17.31 -20.65
CA GLN A 47 -1.12 -16.80 -21.84
C GLN A 47 -0.97 -15.27 -22.01
N GLN A 48 -0.77 -14.92 -23.28
CA GLN A 48 -1.07 -13.65 -23.96
C GLN A 48 -0.05 -12.50 -23.91
N GLU A 49 0.85 -12.57 -24.90
CA GLU A 49 1.27 -11.43 -25.69
C GLU A 49 0.08 -10.73 -26.37
N SER A 50 0.14 -9.39 -26.36
CA SER A 50 0.01 -8.50 -27.53
C SER A 50 -0.93 -7.30 -27.35
N LYS A 51 -0.46 -6.20 -27.96
CA LYS A 51 -1.16 -4.96 -28.37
C LYS A 51 -1.09 -3.76 -27.41
N THR A 52 -0.02 -2.97 -27.65
CA THR A 52 -0.02 -1.50 -27.80
C THR A 52 -1.08 -0.74 -26.99
N ALA A 53 -0.79 -0.55 -25.71
CA ALA A 53 -1.42 0.46 -24.87
C ALA A 53 -0.29 1.26 -24.19
N PRO A 54 -0.52 2.54 -23.85
CA PRO A 54 0.53 3.43 -23.35
C PRO A 54 1.26 2.79 -22.17
N ASN A 55 2.59 2.87 -22.22
CA ASN A 55 3.58 2.24 -21.34
C ASN A 55 3.57 2.83 -19.91
N VAL A 56 2.38 3.00 -19.34
CA VAL A 56 2.18 3.47 -17.96
C VAL A 56 2.19 2.25 -17.07
N SER A 57 3.17 2.20 -16.16
CA SER A 57 3.37 1.07 -15.27
C SER A 57 2.07 0.70 -14.52
N LEU A 58 1.81 -0.61 -14.39
CA LEU A 58 0.59 -1.13 -13.76
C LEU A 58 0.35 -0.50 -12.37
N SER A 59 1.44 -0.30 -11.61
CA SER A 59 1.44 0.30 -10.28
C SER A 59 0.91 1.73 -10.25
N LEU A 60 1.15 2.55 -11.27
CA LEU A 60 0.56 3.90 -11.37
C LEU A 60 -0.94 3.81 -11.60
N THR A 61 -1.38 2.91 -12.48
CA THR A 61 -2.81 2.79 -12.81
C THR A 61 -3.66 2.26 -11.66
N THR A 62 -3.07 1.51 -10.71
CA THR A 62 -3.77 1.01 -9.51
C THR A 62 -3.67 1.94 -8.31
N THR A 63 -2.86 3.00 -8.37
CA THR A 63 -2.67 3.94 -7.26
C THR A 63 -3.95 4.69 -6.87
N PRO A 64 -4.75 5.24 -7.81
CA PRO A 64 -6.04 5.84 -7.46
C PRO A 64 -6.99 4.84 -6.79
N ARG A 65 -6.98 3.58 -7.25
CA ARG A 65 -7.78 2.50 -6.66
C ARG A 65 -7.31 2.17 -5.23
N LEU A 66 -6.01 2.14 -4.99
CA LEU A 66 -5.42 1.95 -3.66
C LEU A 66 -5.94 3.03 -2.69
N ILE A 67 -5.89 4.30 -3.10
CA ILE A 67 -6.36 5.42 -2.29
C ILE A 67 -7.86 5.24 -1.99
N SER A 68 -8.67 4.93 -2.99
CA SER A 68 -10.11 4.67 -2.80
C SER A 68 -10.37 3.56 -1.78
N VAL A 69 -9.64 2.43 -1.85
CA VAL A 69 -9.77 1.33 -0.89
C VAL A 69 -9.42 1.79 0.53
N VAL A 70 -8.29 2.48 0.69
CA VAL A 70 -7.84 3.01 1.99
C VAL A 70 -8.87 3.98 2.59
N GLU A 71 -9.41 4.89 1.79
CA GLU A 71 -10.42 5.84 2.26
C GLU A 71 -11.73 5.16 2.67
N ILE A 72 -12.15 4.11 1.95
CA ILE A 72 -13.31 3.32 2.34
C ILE A 72 -13.04 2.59 3.67
N ILE A 73 -11.87 1.96 3.83
CA ILE A 73 -11.49 1.28 5.08
C ILE A 73 -11.55 2.25 6.26
N LYS A 74 -10.95 3.45 6.13
CA LYS A 74 -10.96 4.46 7.21
C LYS A 74 -12.39 4.87 7.60
N ARG A 75 -13.27 5.06 6.61
CA ARG A 75 -14.68 5.44 6.86
C ARG A 75 -15.48 4.31 7.50
N GLU A 76 -15.36 3.08 7.01
CA GLU A 76 -16.08 1.94 7.56
C GLU A 76 -15.59 1.59 8.97
N TYR A 77 -14.28 1.67 9.22
CA TYR A 77 -13.72 1.46 10.56
C TYR A 77 -14.32 2.43 11.60
N LEU A 78 -14.42 3.72 11.27
CA LEU A 78 -15.06 4.70 12.15
C LEU A 78 -16.55 4.41 12.39
N LYS A 79 -17.28 4.00 11.34
CA LYS A 79 -18.69 3.59 11.48
C LYS A 79 -18.85 2.40 12.42
N ASP A 80 -17.95 1.42 12.34
CA ASP A 80 -18.00 0.24 13.19
C ASP A 80 -17.64 0.56 14.65
N LEU A 81 -16.71 1.48 14.88
CA LEU A 81 -16.44 2.03 16.22
C LEU A 81 -17.66 2.72 16.84
N GLU A 82 -18.45 3.45 16.04
CA GLU A 82 -19.70 4.08 16.49
C GLU A 82 -20.75 3.05 16.89
N LYS A 83 -20.96 2.01 16.06
CA LYS A 83 -21.89 0.91 16.36
C LYS A 83 -21.51 0.20 17.65
N ARG A 84 -20.21 -0.01 17.87
CA ARG A 84 -19.65 -0.63 19.08
C ARG A 84 -19.59 0.32 20.29
N ARG A 85 -19.96 1.60 20.13
CA ARG A 85 -19.88 2.66 21.15
C ARG A 85 -18.50 2.77 21.80
N SER A 86 -17.44 2.63 21.01
CA SER A 86 -16.07 2.81 21.51
C SER A 86 -15.88 4.24 22.01
N THR A 87 -15.36 4.38 23.22
CA THR A 87 -15.20 5.68 23.91
C THR A 87 -14.23 6.61 23.20
N ARG A 88 -13.28 6.06 22.43
CA ARG A 88 -12.20 6.83 21.81
C ARG A 88 -12.61 7.43 20.47
N LEU A 89 -13.48 6.80 19.66
CA LEU A 89 -13.86 7.24 18.30
C LEU A 89 -12.67 7.80 17.48
N ILE A 90 -11.49 7.21 17.67
CA ILE A 90 -10.24 7.56 16.98
C ILE A 90 -10.14 6.66 15.76
N GLY A 91 -9.87 7.24 14.60
CA GLY A 91 -9.64 6.51 13.36
C GLY A 91 -8.27 5.83 13.32
N LEU A 92 -7.85 5.43 12.12
CA LEU A 92 -6.58 4.75 11.90
C LEU A 92 -5.45 5.75 11.65
N HIS A 93 -4.29 5.48 12.24
CA HIS A 93 -3.02 6.11 11.89
C HIS A 93 -2.61 5.66 10.48
N GLN A 94 -2.15 6.58 9.65
CA GLN A 94 -1.79 6.31 8.26
C GLN A 94 -0.33 6.71 7.99
N TYR A 95 0.42 5.82 7.35
CA TYR A 95 1.79 6.04 6.93
C TYR A 95 1.89 5.79 5.42
N ASN A 96 2.29 6.81 4.67
CA ASN A 96 2.40 6.77 3.23
C ASN A 96 3.86 6.67 2.80
N GLU A 97 4.14 5.77 1.87
CA GLU A 97 5.45 5.58 1.29
C GLU A 97 5.34 5.47 -0.22
N ILE A 98 6.28 6.12 -0.91
CA ILE A 98 6.44 6.03 -2.36
C ILE A 98 7.85 5.54 -2.60
N GLY A 99 8.01 4.58 -3.50
CA GLY A 99 9.32 4.08 -3.88
C GLY A 99 9.36 3.71 -5.35
N SER A 100 10.55 3.40 -5.86
CA SER A 100 10.75 2.85 -7.19
C SER A 100 11.44 1.50 -7.08
N LEU A 101 10.92 0.50 -7.80
CA LEU A 101 11.62 -0.76 -8.01
C LEU A 101 12.42 -0.61 -9.31
N GLN A 102 13.74 -0.71 -9.23
CA GLN A 102 14.59 -0.79 -10.42
C GLN A 102 14.62 -2.23 -10.89
N ASP A 103 14.32 -2.45 -12.17
CA ASP A 103 14.51 -3.76 -12.78
C ASP A 103 16.00 -3.89 -13.09
N HIS A 104 16.75 -4.55 -12.20
CA HIS A 104 18.11 -4.98 -12.51
C HIS A 104 18.02 -6.23 -13.38
N SER A 105 17.45 -6.12 -14.57
CA SER A 105 17.24 -7.21 -15.53
C SER A 105 18.53 -7.72 -16.18
N GLY A 106 19.67 -7.71 -15.48
CA GLY A 106 20.96 -8.02 -16.10
C GLY A 106 22.13 -8.46 -15.22
N SER A 107 21.97 -8.69 -13.93
CA SER A 107 23.12 -9.07 -13.09
C SER A 107 22.77 -10.11 -12.03
N SER A 108 22.64 -11.35 -12.48
CA SER A 108 23.02 -12.51 -11.68
C SER A 108 24.49 -12.30 -11.28
N PHE A 109 24.75 -11.76 -10.09
CA PHE A 109 26.10 -11.61 -9.55
C PHE A 109 26.60 -12.99 -9.10
N GLY A 110 26.87 -13.86 -10.07
CA GLY A 110 27.90 -14.89 -9.93
C GLY A 110 29.26 -14.19 -9.82
N LYS A 111 30.22 -14.85 -9.17
CA LYS A 111 31.57 -14.34 -8.88
C LYS A 111 32.34 -13.95 -10.16
N GLU A 112 32.04 -12.80 -10.76
CA GLU A 112 32.82 -12.23 -11.87
C GLU A 112 34.04 -11.50 -11.29
N THR A 113 35.21 -11.75 -11.86
CA THR A 113 36.43 -10.96 -11.62
C THR A 113 36.22 -9.51 -12.07
N ASP A 114 36.86 -8.55 -11.39
CA ASP A 114 36.69 -7.11 -11.65
C ASP A 114 37.01 -6.71 -13.10
N GLU A 115 37.93 -7.42 -13.75
CA GLU A 115 38.31 -7.21 -15.16
C GLU A 115 37.18 -7.57 -16.13
N SER A 116 36.49 -8.69 -15.88
CA SER A 116 35.34 -9.12 -16.70
C SER A 116 34.17 -8.13 -16.57
N ARG A 117 33.96 -7.61 -15.35
CA ARG A 117 32.95 -6.58 -15.08
C ARG A 117 33.24 -5.29 -15.82
N ALA A 118 34.48 -4.82 -15.80
CA ALA A 118 34.89 -3.60 -16.48
C ALA A 118 34.71 -3.70 -18.01
N GLN A 119 35.10 -4.82 -18.62
CA GLN A 119 34.93 -5.05 -20.06
C GLN A 119 33.44 -5.10 -20.45
N ARG A 120 32.59 -5.71 -19.62
CA ARG A 120 31.15 -5.76 -19.85
C ARG A 120 30.51 -4.37 -19.78
N ILE A 121 30.89 -3.55 -18.81
CA ILE A 121 30.44 -2.15 -18.70
C ILE A 121 30.82 -1.35 -19.94
N VAL A 122 32.09 -1.43 -20.38
CA VAL A 122 32.56 -0.72 -21.57
C VAL A 122 31.81 -1.19 -22.82
N THR A 123 31.55 -2.50 -22.95
CA THR A 123 30.80 -3.05 -24.09
C THR A 123 29.35 -2.55 -24.11
N VAL A 124 28.68 -2.52 -22.95
CA VAL A 124 27.31 -2.00 -22.83
C VAL A 124 27.25 -0.49 -23.09
N LEU A 125 28.25 0.28 -22.66
CA LEU A 125 28.29 1.74 -22.84
C LEU A 125 28.75 2.18 -24.23
N ARG A 126 29.52 1.35 -24.96
CA ARG A 126 30.04 1.65 -26.30
C ARG A 126 29.02 1.38 -27.42
N GLY A 127 28.02 0.54 -27.18
CA GLY A 127 27.00 0.21 -28.17
C GLY A 127 26.10 1.40 -28.54
N LYS A 128 25.42 1.32 -29.69
CA LYS A 128 24.42 2.31 -30.13
C LYS A 128 23.12 2.27 -29.29
N ASN A 129 22.96 1.23 -28.48
CA ASN A 129 21.80 0.99 -27.63
C ASN A 129 22.21 1.09 -26.16
N PHE A 130 22.08 2.29 -25.58
CA PHE A 130 22.30 2.50 -24.15
C PHE A 130 21.23 1.77 -23.33
N PRO A 131 21.60 1.10 -22.22
CA PRO A 131 20.63 0.50 -21.32
C PRO A 131 19.73 1.60 -20.75
N LYS A 132 18.43 1.48 -20.99
CA LYS A 132 17.45 2.40 -20.42
C LYS A 132 17.16 1.96 -18.98
N GLN A 133 17.40 2.83 -18.02
CA GLN A 133 17.02 2.57 -16.64
C GLN A 133 15.48 2.59 -16.53
N GLN A 134 14.87 1.42 -16.36
CA GLN A 134 13.43 1.30 -16.15
C GLN A 134 13.13 1.32 -14.65
N GLN A 135 12.32 2.30 -14.24
CA GLN A 135 11.85 2.42 -12.87
C GLN A 135 10.36 2.10 -12.80
N PHE A 136 9.99 1.24 -11.86
CA PHE A 136 8.60 0.90 -11.56
C PHE A 136 8.19 1.58 -10.25
N PRO A 137 7.56 2.76 -10.30
CA PRO A 137 7.10 3.44 -9.10
C PRO A 137 6.00 2.62 -8.42
N TYR A 138 6.00 2.57 -7.10
CA TYR A 138 4.95 1.96 -6.30
C TYR A 138 4.58 2.86 -5.12
N MET A 139 3.36 2.67 -4.63
CA MET A 139 2.88 3.28 -3.41
C MET A 139 2.57 2.19 -2.39
N ARG A 140 2.89 2.47 -1.12
CA ARG A 140 2.57 1.64 0.03
C ARG A 140 1.90 2.52 1.08
N ILE A 141 0.77 2.06 1.60
CA ILE A 141 0.05 2.71 2.68
C ILE A 141 -0.08 1.70 3.82
N THR A 142 0.36 2.10 5.00
CA THR A 142 0.25 1.31 6.22
C THR A 142 -0.80 1.94 7.14
N LEU A 143 -1.81 1.17 7.52
CA LEU A 143 -2.84 1.58 8.47
C LEU A 143 -2.66 0.85 9.80
N SER A 144 -2.77 1.58 10.91
CA SER A 144 -2.54 1.06 12.27
C SER A 144 -3.50 1.70 13.27
N THR A 145 -3.82 0.99 14.35
CA THR A 145 -4.57 1.54 15.50
C THR A 145 -3.66 2.31 16.46
N CYS A 146 -2.34 2.05 16.39
CA CYS A 146 -1.31 2.63 17.24
C CYS A 146 -0.28 3.39 16.41
N GLU A 147 0.44 4.32 17.04
CA GLU A 147 1.53 5.05 16.39
C GLU A 147 2.75 4.15 16.11
N LEU A 148 3.32 4.29 14.93
CA LEU A 148 4.51 3.58 14.44
C LEU A 148 5.61 4.58 14.08
N PRO A 149 6.36 5.10 15.07
CA PRO A 149 7.41 6.10 14.84
C PRO A 149 8.56 5.57 13.97
N GLU A 150 8.78 4.25 13.98
CA GLU A 150 9.80 3.59 13.14
C GLU A 150 9.57 3.84 11.64
N LEU A 151 8.32 3.88 11.18
CA LEU A 151 8.00 4.14 9.78
C LEU A 151 8.36 5.58 9.39
N VAL A 152 8.17 6.53 10.29
CA VAL A 152 8.54 7.94 10.05
C VAL A 152 10.06 8.09 9.99
N LYS A 153 10.80 7.39 10.86
CA LYS A 153 12.27 7.33 10.80
C LYS A 153 12.76 6.75 9.46
N ASN A 154 12.01 5.81 8.89
CA ASN A 154 12.30 5.23 7.57
C ASN A 154 11.83 6.09 6.39
N GLY A 155 11.36 7.32 6.63
CA GLY A 155 10.96 8.28 5.59
C GLY A 155 9.49 8.22 5.17
N ALA A 156 8.62 7.49 5.90
CA ALA A 156 7.19 7.49 5.62
C ALA A 156 6.52 8.80 6.05
N THR A 157 5.60 9.31 5.23
CA THR A 157 4.79 10.48 5.58
C THR A 157 3.65 10.05 6.50
N TYR A 158 3.65 10.56 7.73
CA TYR A 158 2.62 10.29 8.72
C TYR A 158 1.39 11.20 8.55
N GLN A 159 0.20 10.61 8.63
CA GLN A 159 -1.08 11.30 8.68
C GLN A 159 -1.85 10.87 9.92
N LYS A 160 -2.26 11.87 10.72
CA LYS A 160 -2.99 11.68 11.97
C LYS A 160 -4.38 11.06 11.72
N PRO A 161 -4.87 10.22 12.66
CA PRO A 161 -6.20 9.63 12.56
C PRO A 161 -7.29 10.70 12.62
N LEU A 162 -8.36 10.47 11.86
CA LEU A 162 -9.57 11.29 11.97
C LEU A 162 -10.26 10.98 13.29
N MET A 163 -10.54 12.02 14.08
CA MET A 163 -11.30 11.90 15.32
C MET A 163 -12.73 12.34 15.07
N ARG A 164 -13.72 11.47 15.33
CA ARG A 164 -15.12 11.89 15.21
C ARG A 164 -15.62 12.40 16.56
N THR A 165 -15.81 13.71 16.65
CA THR A 165 -16.44 14.31 17.83
C THR A 165 -17.96 14.19 17.74
N MET A 166 -18.61 13.70 18.80
CA MET A 166 -20.07 13.75 18.93
C MET A 166 -20.56 15.20 18.86
N SER A 167 -21.62 15.45 18.08
CA SER A 167 -22.22 16.79 17.99
C SER A 167 -22.74 17.25 19.36
N LYS A 168 -22.79 18.57 19.58
CA LYS A 168 -23.32 19.14 20.83
C LYS A 168 -24.73 18.63 21.15
N ALA A 169 -25.58 18.49 20.13
CA ALA A 169 -26.92 17.93 20.25
C ALA A 169 -26.91 16.45 20.66
N ALA A 170 -26.06 15.62 20.04
CA ALA A 170 -25.92 14.21 20.39
C ALA A 170 -25.41 14.03 21.84
N LYS A 171 -24.42 14.84 22.26
CA LYS A 171 -23.93 14.86 23.65
C LYS A 171 -25.04 15.22 24.65
N LYS A 172 -25.84 16.26 24.35
CA LYS A 172 -26.96 16.68 25.21
C LYS A 172 -27.99 15.55 25.36
N ARG A 173 -28.39 14.90 24.26
CA ARG A 173 -29.34 13.76 24.29
C ARG A 173 -28.81 12.57 25.09
N ALA A 174 -27.54 12.20 24.91
CA ALA A 174 -26.92 11.13 25.69
C ALA A 174 -26.92 11.43 27.20
N LYS A 175 -26.59 12.66 27.59
CA LYS A 175 -26.61 13.10 29.00
C LYS A 175 -28.03 13.08 29.59
N THR A 176 -29.05 13.46 28.82
CA THR A 176 -30.45 13.41 29.29
C THR A 176 -30.91 11.97 29.49
N ASN A 177 -30.56 11.05 28.59
CA ASN A 177 -30.95 9.65 28.69
C ASN A 177 -30.27 8.93 29.86
N GLN A 178 -29.02 9.27 30.19
CA GLN A 178 -28.32 8.73 31.37
C GLN A 178 -28.92 9.16 32.71
N LYS A 179 -29.68 10.26 32.75
CA LYS A 179 -30.35 10.73 33.98
C LYS A 179 -31.74 10.13 34.20
N LYS A 180 -32.27 9.43 33.19
CA LYS A 180 -33.60 8.82 33.21
C LYS A 180 -33.57 7.30 33.45
N ALA A 181 -32.38 6.71 33.43
CA ALA A 181 -32.11 5.34 33.82
C ALA A 181 -31.54 5.34 35.25
#